data_AF-A0A2K9NJN6-F1
#
_entry.id   AF-A0A2K9NJN6-F1
#
_cell.length_a   1.000
_cell.length_b   1.000
_cell.length_c   1.000
_cell.angle_alpha   90.00
_cell.angle_beta   90.00
_cell.angle_gamma   90.00
#
_symmetry.space_group_name_H-M   'P 1'
#
loop_
_entity.id
_entity.type
_entity.pdbx_description
1 polymer ?
#
loop_
_entity_poly.entity_id
_entity_poly.type
_entity_poly.pdbx_seq_one_letter_code
_entity_poly.pdbx_strand_id
1 'polypeptide(L)'
;MRGDRGALPPIEQVTQRFHDFVTGRPLVYNQGAKNLDPMVDGVWELKTHDVRIFGWFAAPSCFVAVNGALRSALVSHARFTPFIEEVTQLRNNLPLDEPKFIPGGVLRNVL
;
A
#
# COMPACT_ATOMS: atom_id res chain seq x y z
N MET A 1 19.77 -8.28 14.71
CA MET A 1 18.60 -8.75 15.49
C MET A 1 17.36 -8.61 14.63
N ARG A 2 16.64 -9.71 14.34
CA ARG A 2 15.30 -9.63 13.74
C ARG A 2 14.32 -9.39 14.89
N GLY A 3 13.95 -8.13 15.12
CA GLY A 3 12.90 -7.78 16.07
C GLY A 3 11.59 -8.46 15.67
N ASP A 4 10.86 -8.95 16.66
CA ASP A 4 9.57 -9.61 16.47
C ASP A 4 8.59 -8.62 15.82
N ARG A 5 8.30 -8.82 14.53
CA ARG A 5 7.59 -7.82 13.70
C ARG A 5 6.13 -7.59 14.13
N GLY A 6 5.59 -8.42 15.02
CA GLY A 6 4.28 -8.25 15.65
C GLY A 6 4.31 -7.68 17.07
N ALA A 7 5.48 -7.41 17.65
CA ALA A 7 5.60 -6.89 19.02
C ALA A 7 5.34 -5.39 19.14
N LEU A 8 5.39 -4.65 18.02
CA LEU A 8 5.14 -3.21 18.01
C LEU A 8 3.63 -2.92 18.01
N PRO A 9 3.14 -1.88 18.70
CA PRO A 9 1.79 -1.37 18.53
C PRO A 9 1.47 -1.04 17.06
N PRO A 10 0.21 -1.19 16.59
CA PRO A 10 -0.15 -0.97 15.19
C PRO A 10 0.32 0.38 14.61
N ILE A 11 0.25 1.46 15.39
CA ILE A 11 0.72 2.79 14.96
C ILE A 11 2.24 2.84 14.73
N GLU A 12 3.01 2.15 15.57
CA GLU A 12 4.47 2.06 15.42
C GLU A 12 4.84 1.19 14.22
N GLN A 13 4.06 0.13 13.94
CA GLN A 13 4.25 -0.66 12.73
C GLN A 13 4.06 0.17 11.45
N VAL A 14 3.03 1.02 11.41
CA VAL A 14 2.78 1.94 10.29
C VAL A 14 3.91 2.96 10.17
N THR A 15 4.31 3.57 11.28
CA THR A 15 5.42 4.54 11.34
C THR A 15 6.71 3.92 10.81
N GLN A 16 7.07 2.71 11.28
CA GLN A 16 8.24 1.99 10.82
C GLN A 16 8.15 1.64 9.33
N ARG A 17 6.96 1.25 8.84
CA ARG A 17 6.76 0.94 7.42
C ARG A 17 6.97 2.16 6.53
N PHE A 18 6.47 3.33 6.92
CA PHE A 18 6.70 4.56 6.17
C PHE A 18 8.14 5.05 6.27
N HIS A 19 8.76 4.95 7.45
CA HIS A 19 10.17 5.23 7.62
C HIS A 19 11.02 4.34 6.71
N ASP A 20 10.76 3.03 6.69
CA ASP A 20 11.47 2.09 5.82
C ASP A 20 11.31 2.46 4.35
N PHE A 21 10.10 2.83 3.92
CA PHE A 21 9.83 3.26 2.56
C PHE A 21 10.61 4.53 2.18
N VAL A 22 10.51 5.59 2.99
CA VAL A 22 11.17 6.89 2.73
C VAL A 22 12.70 6.78 2.79
N THR A 23 13.24 5.86 3.60
CA THR A 23 14.69 5.62 3.69
C THR A 23 15.21 4.64 2.63
N GLY A 24 14.37 4.22 1.68
CA GLY A 24 14.76 3.32 0.59
C GLY A 24 15.08 1.90 1.04
N ARG A 25 14.60 1.47 2.22
CA ARG A 25 14.76 0.09 2.65
C ARG A 25 13.91 -0.83 1.75
N PRO A 26 14.42 -2.02 1.37
CA PRO A 26 13.72 -2.87 0.41
C PRO A 26 12.32 -3.28 0.90
N LEU A 27 11.30 -2.97 0.10
CA LEU A 27 9.99 -3.58 0.23
C LEU A 27 9.98 -4.91 -0.54
N VAL A 28 9.62 -5.99 0.15
CA VAL A 28 9.55 -7.34 -0.46
C VAL A 28 8.14 -7.58 -0.96
N TYR A 29 7.98 -7.94 -2.24
CA TYR A 29 6.68 -8.27 -2.83
C TYR A 29 5.99 -9.41 -2.07
N ASN A 30 4.66 -9.33 -1.93
CA ASN A 30 3.79 -10.17 -1.12
C ASN A 30 4.00 -10.14 0.41
N GLN A 31 5.18 -9.73 0.90
CA GLN A 31 5.49 -9.65 2.34
C GLN A 31 5.36 -8.23 2.91
N GLY A 32 5.71 -7.20 2.13
CA GLY A 32 5.68 -5.78 2.50
C GLY A 32 4.80 -4.92 1.59
N ALA A 33 4.59 -5.34 0.34
CA ALA A 33 3.69 -4.70 -0.60
C ALA A 33 3.01 -5.76 -1.49
N LYS A 34 1.72 -5.58 -1.79
CA LYS A 34 0.98 -6.40 -2.75
C LYS A 34 0.15 -5.48 -3.64
N ASN A 35 0.20 -5.70 -4.95
CA ASN A 35 -0.77 -5.08 -5.85
C ASN A 35 -2.08 -5.87 -5.77
N LEU A 36 -3.19 -5.21 -5.44
CA LEU A 36 -4.47 -5.88 -5.23
C LEU A 36 -5.23 -6.10 -6.53
N ASP A 37 -5.09 -5.19 -7.48
CA ASP A 37 -5.55 -5.36 -8.86
C ASP A 37 -4.59 -4.64 -9.83
N PRO A 38 -3.53 -5.32 -10.28
CA PRO A 38 -2.50 -4.72 -11.14
C PRO A 38 -2.99 -4.45 -12.57
N MET A 39 -4.11 -5.05 -12.98
CA MET A 39 -4.61 -4.99 -14.36
C MET A 39 -5.72 -3.94 -14.54
N VAL A 40 -6.44 -3.59 -13.48
CA VAL A 40 -7.58 -2.66 -13.57
C VAL A 40 -7.26 -1.30 -12.96
N ASP A 41 -6.80 -1.24 -11.70
CA ASP A 41 -6.79 0.02 -10.95
C ASP A 41 -5.45 0.41 -10.33
N GLY A 42 -4.39 -0.39 -10.40
CA GLY A 42 -3.07 0.03 -9.90
C GLY A 42 -3.06 0.38 -8.40
N VAL A 43 -3.98 -0.22 -7.63
CA VAL A 43 -4.10 -0.04 -6.18
C VAL A 43 -3.18 -1.02 -5.47
N TRP A 44 -2.40 -0.49 -4.54
CA TRP A 44 -1.39 -1.21 -3.78
C TRP A 44 -1.76 -1.27 -2.30
N GLU A 45 -1.44 -2.41 -1.70
CA GLU A 45 -1.51 -2.68 -0.27
C GLU A 45 -0.09 -2.70 0.29
N LEU A 46 0.26 -1.74 1.17
CA LEU A 46 1.43 -1.86 2.02
C LEU A 46 1.08 -2.65 3.27
N LYS A 47 1.88 -3.67 3.55
CA LYS A 47 1.64 -4.66 4.61
C LYS A 47 2.53 -4.39 5.82
N THR A 48 1.89 -4.33 6.98
CA THR A 48 2.53 -4.52 8.28
C THR A 48 2.03 -5.82 8.90
N HIS A 49 2.40 -6.09 10.16
CA HIS A 49 1.90 -7.28 10.85
C HIS A 49 0.38 -7.19 11.03
N ASP A 50 -0.09 -6.07 11.59
CA ASP A 50 -1.49 -5.86 12.01
C ASP A 50 -2.27 -4.87 11.17
N VAL A 51 -1.63 -4.06 10.33
CA VAL A 51 -2.29 -3.03 9.50
C VAL A 51 -2.07 -3.30 8.01
N ARG A 52 -3.10 -3.05 7.22
CA ARG A 52 -3.04 -2.90 5.76
C ARG A 52 -3.31 -1.45 5.42
N ILE A 53 -2.43 -0.88 4.61
CA ILE A 53 -2.52 0.49 4.13
C ILE A 53 -2.77 0.41 2.63
N PHE A 54 -3.82 1.06 2.14
CA PHE A 54 -4.16 1.03 0.72
C PHE A 54 -3.92 2.40 0.09
N GLY A 55 -3.50 2.38 -1.17
CA GLY A 55 -3.09 3.58 -1.90
C GLY A 55 -2.61 3.24 -3.30
N TRP A 56 -1.87 4.15 -3.92
CA TRP A 56 -1.27 3.91 -5.23
C TRP A 56 0.10 4.59 -5.33
N PHE A 57 0.86 4.20 -6.35
CA PHE A 57 2.10 4.87 -6.70
C PHE A 57 1.86 5.85 -7.83
N ALA A 58 1.97 7.15 -7.54
CA ALA A 58 1.85 8.23 -8.53
C ALA A 58 3.14 8.37 -9.37
N ALA A 59 4.28 8.01 -8.77
CA ALA A 59 5.61 8.00 -9.41
C ALA A 59 6.52 6.98 -8.68
N PRO A 60 7.71 6.64 -9.22
CA PRO A 60 8.64 5.74 -8.53
C PRO A 60 8.99 6.28 -7.14
N SER A 61 8.97 5.39 -6.15
CA SER A 61 9.18 5.72 -4.72
C SER A 61 8.20 6.77 -4.16
N CYS A 62 7.08 7.05 -4.84
CA CYS A 62 6.05 8.01 -4.40
C CYS A 62 4.71 7.31 -4.19
N PHE A 63 4.48 6.86 -2.96
CA PHE A 63 3.25 6.20 -2.54
C PHE A 63 2.27 7.18 -1.89
N VAL A 64 1.06 7.29 -2.45
CA VAL A 64 -0.04 8.05 -1.87
C VAL A 64 -0.92 7.11 -1.07
N ALA A 65 -0.81 7.19 0.26
CA ALA A 65 -1.64 6.44 1.19
C ALA A 65 -3.01 7.10 1.35
N VAL A 66 -4.09 6.32 1.30
CA VAL A 66 -5.47 6.83 1.35
C VAL A 66 -6.18 6.39 2.63
N ASN A 67 -6.22 5.09 2.86
CA ASN A 67 -6.94 4.49 3.96
C ASN A 67 -6.16 3.29 4.52
N GLY A 68 -6.64 2.77 5.64
CA GLY A 68 -6.04 1.58 6.24
C GLY A 68 -6.99 0.88 7.20
N ALA A 69 -6.73 -0.40 7.43
CA ALA A 69 -7.52 -1.22 8.32
C ALA A 69 -6.66 -2.26 9.05
N LEU A 70 -7.14 -2.69 10.22
CA LEU A 70 -6.56 -3.82 10.91
C LEU A 70 -6.74 -5.08 10.07
N ARG A 71 -5.67 -5.88 9.96
CA ARG A 71 -5.67 -7.19 9.31
C ARG A 71 -6.78 -8.09 9.85
N SER A 72 -7.05 -8.04 11.16
CA SER A 72 -8.12 -8.81 11.79
C SER A 72 -9.52 -8.44 11.32
N ALA A 73 -9.73 -7.20 10.87
CA ALA A 73 -11.01 -6.76 10.28
C ALA A 73 -11.17 -7.23 8.82
N LEU A 74 -10.08 -7.67 8.19
CA LEU A 74 -9.93 -8.00 6.78
C LEU A 74 -9.82 -9.52 6.58
N VAL A 75 -10.95 -10.22 6.74
CA VAL A 75 -10.99 -11.70 6.66
C VAL A 75 -11.26 -12.27 5.26
N SER A 76 -11.67 -11.45 4.28
CA SER A 76 -11.94 -11.91 2.90
C SER A 76 -11.68 -10.82 1.85
N HIS A 77 -11.44 -11.22 0.59
CA HIS A 77 -11.18 -10.28 -0.52
C HIS A 77 -12.36 -9.38 -0.85
N ALA A 78 -13.61 -9.82 -0.59
CA ALA A 78 -14.79 -8.96 -0.73
C ALA A 78 -14.74 -7.73 0.18
N ARG A 79 -13.94 -7.77 1.27
CA ARG A 79 -13.74 -6.60 2.14
C ARG A 79 -12.69 -5.63 1.62
N PHE A 80 -11.95 -5.95 0.55
CA PHE A 80 -11.00 -5.02 -0.07
C PHE A 80 -11.67 -4.05 -1.04
N THR A 81 -12.80 -4.46 -1.63
CA THR A 81 -13.54 -3.65 -2.62
C THR A 81 -13.80 -2.21 -2.15
N PRO A 82 -14.31 -1.96 -0.92
CA PRO A 82 -14.55 -0.58 -0.47
C PRO A 82 -13.27 0.27 -0.41
N PHE A 83 -12.14 -0.33 -0.02
CA PHE A 83 -10.86 0.36 0.06
C PHE A 83 -10.29 0.67 -1.32
N ILE A 84 -10.47 -0.24 -2.29
CA ILE A 84 -10.07 -0.05 -3.69
C ILE A 84 -10.91 1.07 -4.31
N GLU A 85 -12.23 1.05 -4.13
CA GLU A 85 -13.14 2.07 -4.64
C GLU A 85 -12.79 3.46 -4.10
N GLU A 86 -12.53 3.59 -2.79
CA GLU A 86 -12.14 4.86 -2.18
C GLU A 86 -10.80 5.38 -2.75
N VAL A 87 -9.80 4.50 -2.90
CA VAL A 87 -8.52 4.88 -3.51
C VAL A 87 -8.71 5.36 -4.95
N THR A 88 -9.45 4.62 -5.76
CA THR A 88 -9.71 4.96 -7.15
C THR A 88 -10.49 6.27 -7.28
N GLN A 89 -11.52 6.49 -6.46
CA GLN A 89 -12.29 7.73 -6.43
C GLN A 89 -11.40 8.92 -6.06
N LEU A 90 -10.60 8.81 -4.99
CA LEU A 90 -9.71 9.89 -4.57
C LEU A 90 -8.68 10.23 -5.65
N ARG A 91 -8.01 9.21 -6.21
CA ARG A 91 -7.04 9.39 -7.30
C ARG A 91 -7.66 10.10 -8.50
N ASN A 92 -8.85 9.67 -8.92
CA ASN A 92 -9.51 10.24 -10.10
C ASN A 92 -9.87 11.72 -9.89
N ASN A 93 -10.15 12.13 -8.65
CA ASN A 93 -10.49 13.51 -8.29
C ASN A 93 -9.27 14.42 -8.06
N LEU A 94 -8.06 13.88 -7.93
CA LEU A 94 -6.85 14.70 -7.78
C LEU A 94 -6.38 15.25 -9.15
N PRO A 95 -5.93 16.52 -9.21
CA PRO A 95 -5.36 17.13 -10.41
C PRO A 95 -3.90 16.70 -10.60
N LEU A 96 -3.68 15.41 -10.86
CA LEU A 96 -2.37 14.83 -11.20
C LEU A 96 -2.23 14.67 -12.71
N ASP A 97 -0.99 14.67 -13.19
CA ASP A 97 -0.66 14.35 -14.58
C ASP A 97 -1.04 12.89 -14.91
N GLU A 98 -1.44 12.65 -16.16
CA GLU A 98 -1.75 11.30 -16.64
C GLU A 98 -0.49 10.54 -17.11
N PRO A 99 -0.37 9.22 -16.87
CA PRO A 99 -1.27 8.42 -16.05
C PRO A 99 -1.11 8.74 -14.56
N LYS A 100 -2.23 8.89 -13.82
CA LYS A 100 -2.19 9.24 -12.38
C LYS A 100 -1.54 8.17 -11.47
N PHE A 101 -1.12 7.04 -12.06
CA PHE A 101 -0.46 5.94 -11.38
C PHE A 101 0.48 5.18 -12.35
N ILE A 102 1.43 4.43 -11.79
CA ILE A 102 2.33 3.58 -12.60
C ILE A 102 1.60 2.30 -13.05
N PRO A 103 1.43 2.04 -14.36
CA PRO A 103 0.76 0.86 -14.87
C PRO A 103 1.63 -0.41 -14.84
N GLY A 104 1.01 -1.58 -15.02
CA GLY A 104 1.69 -2.87 -15.16
C GLY A 104 2.01 -3.59 -13.85
N GLY A 105 1.80 -2.95 -12.70
CA GLY A 105 1.67 -3.60 -11.40
C GLY A 105 2.88 -4.37 -10.87
N VAL A 106 4.07 -4.17 -11.44
CA VAL A 106 5.31 -4.82 -10.98
C VAL A 106 5.97 -3.97 -9.90
N LEU A 107 6.33 -4.59 -8.76
CA LEU A 107 6.90 -3.86 -7.62
C LEU A 107 8.19 -3.10 -7.99
N ARG A 108 9.04 -3.69 -8.82
CA ARG A 108 10.28 -3.04 -9.29
C ARG A 108 10.05 -1.75 -10.08
N ASN A 109 8.85 -1.54 -10.62
CA ASN A 109 8.53 -0.36 -11.41
C ASN A 109 8.08 0.81 -10.52
N VAL A 110 7.71 0.53 -9.27
CA VAL A 110 7.15 1.51 -8.33
C VAL A 110 8.05 1.84 -7.15
N LEU A 111 9.09 1.03 -6.92
CA LEU A 111 10.12 1.27 -5.91
C LEU A 111 11.28 2.07 -6.46
#